data_AF-A0A409WVP3-F1
#
_entry.id   AF-A0A409WVP3-F1
#
_cell.length_a   1.000
_cell.length_b   1.000
_cell.length_c   1.000
_cell.angle_alpha   90.00
_cell.angle_beta   90.00
_cell.angle_gamma   90.00
#
_symmetry.space_group_name_H-M   'P 1'
#
loop_
_entity.id
_entity.type
_entity.pdbx_description
1 polymer ?
#
loop_
_entity_poly.entity_id
_entity_poly.type
_entity_poly.pdbx_seq_one_letter_code
_entity_poly.pdbx_strand_id
1 'polypeptide(L)'
;MSAVHKGNAFEERSLKLLEQTMSMSLKRVGGKEDGGIDLVGWWWLPNDGDATDPTPSTQTRRIRILGQCKAEKKKMGPGYVRELEGVLYRFMTMPSTILSHGEETESSILGQSQIPMVALLISESPFTKSALLRAHSSPIPFLLLHLPRLEDHPISDADSEDSVDSPKPLGNLGAALCNPALSGAQGLFLGQMEVRWERHMLGQHGRPALWWRNQRLPSQIPNMDLHETRVDASGSES
;
A
#
# COMPACT_ATOMS: atom_id res chain seq x y z
N MET A 1 -0.69 13.92 23.84
CA MET A 1 0.16 12.89 23.19
C MET A 1 1.43 13.53 22.67
N SER A 2 2.59 12.86 22.78
CA SER A 2 3.83 13.35 22.16
C SER A 2 3.80 13.17 20.63
N ALA A 3 4.66 13.89 19.90
CA ALA A 3 4.77 13.78 18.45
C ALA A 3 5.08 12.33 18.00
N VAL A 4 5.90 11.61 18.76
CA VAL A 4 6.26 10.20 18.51
C VAL A 4 5.04 9.29 18.65
N HIS A 5 4.27 9.43 19.74
CA HIS A 5 3.06 8.64 19.93
C HIS A 5 2.04 8.89 18.80
N LYS A 6 1.92 10.15 18.36
CA LYS A 6 1.03 10.51 17.26
C LYS A 6 1.49 9.90 15.92
N GLY A 7 2.80 9.94 15.63
CA GLY A 7 3.38 9.32 14.44
C GLY A 7 3.14 7.81 14.41
N ASN A 8 3.48 7.12 15.51
CA ASN A 8 3.27 5.67 15.63
C ASN A 8 1.81 5.27 15.42
N ALA A 9 0.86 5.99 16.04
CA ALA A 9 -0.56 5.71 15.89
C ALA A 9 -1.05 5.93 14.44
N PHE A 10 -0.52 6.95 13.76
CA PHE A 10 -0.83 7.23 12.37
C PHE A 10 -0.29 6.14 11.41
N GLU A 11 0.94 5.67 11.65
CA GLU A 11 1.52 4.55 10.89
C GLU A 11 0.74 3.25 11.09
N GLU A 12 0.36 2.92 12.32
CA GLU A 12 -0.43 1.72 12.63
C GLU A 12 -1.81 1.77 11.96
N ARG A 13 -2.47 2.93 12.01
CA ARG A 13 -3.75 3.14 11.32
C ARG A 13 -3.60 3.00 9.80
N SER A 14 -2.52 3.54 9.24
CA SER A 14 -2.22 3.46 7.81
C SER A 14 -2.03 2.01 7.37
N LEU A 15 -1.28 1.21 8.15
CA LEU A 15 -1.12 -0.23 7.91
C LEU A 15 -2.46 -0.94 7.83
N LYS A 16 -3.29 -0.81 8.88
CA LYS A 16 -4.60 -1.48 8.98
C LYS A 16 -5.51 -1.11 7.80
N LEU A 17 -5.52 0.17 7.41
CA LEU A 17 -6.30 0.63 6.26
C LEU A 17 -5.84 -0.04 4.96
N LEU A 18 -4.54 -0.07 4.70
CA LEU A 18 -3.97 -0.61 3.46
C LEU A 18 -4.18 -2.13 3.35
N GLU A 19 -4.05 -2.84 4.47
CA GLU A 19 -4.33 -4.26 4.58
C GLU A 19 -5.79 -4.56 4.24
N GLN A 20 -6.72 -3.81 4.81
CA GLN A 20 -8.16 -4.05 4.65
C GLN A 20 -8.74 -3.57 3.32
N THR A 21 -8.14 -2.56 2.68
CA THR A 21 -8.75 -1.89 1.52
C THR A 21 -7.96 -2.01 0.23
N MET A 22 -6.68 -2.35 0.28
CA MET A 22 -5.79 -2.30 -0.87
C MET A 22 -4.98 -3.57 -1.11
N SER A 23 -5.28 -4.69 -0.43
CA SER A 23 -4.52 -5.94 -0.57
C SER A 23 -3.02 -5.78 -0.32
N MET A 24 -2.63 -4.94 0.66
CA MET A 24 -1.21 -4.72 0.98
C MET A 24 -0.82 -5.41 2.29
N SER A 25 0.21 -6.25 2.26
CA SER A 25 0.85 -6.78 3.46
C SER A 25 2.13 -5.98 3.72
N LEU A 26 2.06 -5.06 4.67
CA LEU A 26 3.14 -4.13 5.00
C LEU A 26 3.53 -4.28 6.47
N LYS A 27 4.81 -4.01 6.76
CA LYS A 27 5.34 -3.89 8.12
C LYS A 27 5.95 -2.51 8.34
N ARG A 28 5.87 -2.04 9.59
CA ARG A 28 6.59 -0.85 10.02
C ARG A 28 8.08 -1.17 10.11
N VAL A 29 8.90 -0.30 9.53
CA VAL A 29 10.36 -0.33 9.66
C VAL A 29 10.91 1.01 10.17
N GLY A 30 10.03 2.00 10.37
CA GLY A 30 10.39 3.35 10.78
C GLY A 30 11.13 3.41 12.11
N GLY A 31 12.17 4.25 12.15
CA GLY A 31 13.10 4.36 13.27
C GLY A 31 14.20 5.40 13.00
N LYS A 32 15.01 5.68 14.02
CA LYS A 32 16.20 6.53 13.83
C LYS A 32 17.11 5.81 12.83
N GLU A 33 17.34 6.41 11.66
CA GLU A 33 18.16 5.90 10.53
C GLU A 33 17.44 5.03 9.47
N ASP A 34 16.10 5.05 9.39
CA ASP A 34 15.32 4.34 8.37
C ASP A 34 15.43 4.88 6.92
N GLY A 35 16.22 5.95 6.72
CA GLY A 35 16.38 6.58 5.41
C GLY A 35 15.11 7.26 4.88
N GLY A 36 14.13 7.54 5.75
CA GLY A 36 12.87 8.19 5.40
C GLY A 36 11.75 7.23 5.03
N ILE A 37 11.90 5.92 5.30
CA ILE A 37 10.89 4.89 5.03
C ILE A 37 10.26 4.39 6.32
N ASP A 38 8.95 4.56 6.44
CA ASP A 38 8.18 4.13 7.61
C ASP A 38 7.58 2.73 7.42
N LEU A 39 7.16 2.40 6.19
CA LEU A 39 6.45 1.16 5.85
C LEU A 39 7.13 0.42 4.69
N VAL A 40 7.16 -0.91 4.76
CA VAL A 40 7.77 -1.75 3.73
C VAL A 40 6.97 -3.05 3.59
N GLY A 41 6.73 -3.50 2.37
CA GLY A 41 6.05 -4.79 2.17
C GLY A 41 5.67 -5.07 0.73
N TRP A 42 4.55 -5.76 0.56
CA TRP A 42 4.07 -6.27 -0.72
C TRP A 42 2.64 -5.80 -0.99
N TRP A 43 2.39 -5.37 -2.21
CA TRP A 43 1.06 -5.17 -2.76
C TRP A 43 0.69 -6.38 -3.60
N TRP A 44 -0.36 -7.09 -3.21
CA TRP A 44 -0.87 -8.27 -3.89
C TRP A 44 -1.93 -7.86 -4.91
N LEU A 45 -1.67 -8.18 -6.18
CA LEU A 45 -2.56 -7.88 -7.30
C LEU A 45 -2.80 -9.15 -8.12
N PRO A 46 -3.90 -9.22 -8.89
CA PRO A 46 -4.06 -10.26 -9.89
C PRO A 46 -2.85 -10.28 -10.83
N ASN A 47 -2.39 -11.46 -11.21
CA ASN A 47 -1.42 -11.56 -12.28
C ASN A 47 -2.09 -11.17 -13.60
N ASP A 48 -1.30 -10.68 -14.55
CA ASP A 48 -1.71 -10.53 -15.94
C ASP A 48 -1.82 -11.93 -16.55
N GLY A 49 -2.85 -12.68 -16.17
CA GLY A 49 -3.27 -13.86 -16.93
C GLY A 49 -3.55 -13.45 -18.37
N ASP A 50 -3.32 -14.40 -19.29
CA ASP A 50 -3.51 -14.22 -20.73
C ASP A 50 -4.83 -13.49 -21.01
N ALA A 51 -4.81 -12.43 -21.81
CA ALA A 51 -5.97 -11.54 -22.02
C ALA A 51 -7.22 -12.25 -22.60
N THR A 52 -7.07 -13.52 -22.97
CA THR A 52 -8.06 -14.42 -23.53
C THR A 52 -8.82 -15.23 -22.48
N ASP A 53 -8.35 -15.31 -21.23
CA ASP A 53 -9.05 -16.01 -20.15
C ASP A 53 -9.68 -15.00 -19.17
N PRO A 54 -11.02 -14.84 -19.18
CA PRO A 54 -11.72 -13.96 -18.25
C PRO A 54 -11.78 -14.55 -16.83
N THR A 55 -11.30 -15.78 -16.60
CA THR A 55 -11.21 -16.31 -15.26
C THR A 55 -10.02 -15.65 -14.54
N PRO A 56 -10.20 -15.11 -13.32
CA PRO A 56 -9.08 -14.62 -12.54
C PRO A 56 -8.15 -15.80 -12.32
N SER A 57 -6.95 -15.73 -12.89
CA SER A 57 -5.91 -16.70 -12.58
C SER A 57 -5.74 -16.69 -11.05
N THR A 58 -5.66 -17.87 -10.44
CA THR A 58 -5.40 -18.01 -8.99
C THR A 58 -4.02 -17.46 -8.60
N GLN A 59 -3.22 -17.06 -9.59
CA GLN A 59 -1.88 -16.55 -9.40
C GLN A 59 -1.95 -15.05 -9.12
N THR A 60 -1.59 -14.67 -7.91
CA THR A 60 -1.37 -13.27 -7.52
C THR A 60 0.07 -12.87 -7.81
N ARG A 61 0.28 -11.68 -8.38
CA ARG A 61 1.61 -11.06 -8.44
C ARG A 61 1.83 -10.16 -7.23
N ARG A 62 3.10 -9.99 -6.84
CA ARG A 62 3.52 -9.13 -5.74
C ARG A 62 4.37 -7.97 -6.23
N ILE A 63 4.15 -6.81 -5.63
CA ILE A 63 4.83 -5.57 -5.98
C ILE A 63 5.41 -4.94 -4.74
N ARG A 64 6.66 -4.50 -4.84
CA ARG A 64 7.37 -3.96 -3.69
C ARG A 64 6.83 -2.58 -3.33
N ILE A 65 6.45 -2.40 -2.08
CA ILE A 65 6.03 -1.10 -1.54
C ILE A 65 7.11 -0.55 -0.62
N LEU A 66 7.51 0.69 -0.86
CA LEU A 66 8.25 1.52 0.09
C LEU A 66 7.39 2.73 0.45
N GLY A 67 7.04 2.84 1.72
CA GLY A 67 6.05 3.78 2.22
C GLY A 67 6.62 4.80 3.21
N GLN A 68 6.18 6.04 3.09
CA GLN A 68 6.44 7.11 4.06
C GLN A 68 5.11 7.64 4.60
N CYS A 69 5.02 7.80 5.92
CA CYS A 69 3.89 8.31 6.67
C CYS A 69 4.23 9.66 7.31
N LYS A 70 3.36 10.67 7.17
CA LYS A 70 3.51 11.95 7.87
C LYS A 70 2.23 12.43 8.52
N ALA A 71 2.26 12.49 9.85
CA ALA A 71 1.18 12.95 10.71
C ALA A 71 1.33 14.44 11.09
N GLU A 72 1.33 15.32 10.09
CA GLU A 72 1.53 16.76 10.27
C GLU A 72 0.24 17.57 10.07
N LYS A 73 0.12 18.73 10.73
CA LYS A 73 -1.01 19.65 10.51
C LYS A 73 -0.90 20.41 9.20
N LYS A 74 0.34 20.74 8.78
CA LYS A 74 0.60 21.52 7.58
C LYS A 74 0.38 20.64 6.36
N LYS A 75 -0.21 21.21 5.30
CA LYS A 75 -0.33 20.54 4.00
C LYS A 75 1.04 20.04 3.51
N MET A 76 1.06 18.82 3.01
CA MET A 76 2.28 18.18 2.54
C MET A 76 2.80 18.82 1.26
N GLY A 77 4.03 19.35 1.30
CA GLY A 77 4.69 19.99 0.17
C GLY A 77 5.47 19.01 -0.72
N PRO A 78 6.02 19.49 -1.86
CA PRO A 78 6.76 18.66 -2.81
C PRO A 78 8.10 18.13 -2.29
N GLY A 79 8.58 18.59 -1.12
CA GLY A 79 9.81 18.11 -0.50
C GLY A 79 9.77 16.60 -0.23
N TYR A 80 8.73 16.13 0.44
CA TYR A 80 8.52 14.70 0.75
C TYR A 80 8.46 13.83 -0.51
N VAL A 81 7.85 14.33 -1.59
CA VAL A 81 7.82 13.62 -2.87
C VAL A 81 9.23 13.45 -3.43
N ARG A 82 10.05 14.51 -3.44
CA ARG A 82 11.44 14.44 -3.93
C ARG A 82 12.32 13.53 -3.06
N GLU A 83 12.12 13.58 -1.76
CA GLU A 83 12.85 12.75 -0.81
C GLU A 83 12.56 11.26 -1.08
N LEU A 84 11.28 10.87 -1.11
CA LEU A 84 10.88 9.49 -1.38
C LEU A 84 11.25 9.03 -2.81
N GLU A 85 11.19 9.93 -3.79
CA GLU A 85 11.67 9.67 -5.17
C GLU A 85 13.17 9.31 -5.16
N GLY A 86 13.99 10.07 -4.42
CA GLY A 86 15.42 9.80 -4.27
C GLY A 86 15.70 8.45 -3.58
N VAL A 87 14.89 8.10 -2.57
CA VAL A 87 14.98 6.78 -1.93
C VAL A 87 14.68 5.68 -2.94
N LEU A 88 13.56 5.74 -3.66
CA LEU A 88 13.23 4.71 -4.66
C LEU A 88 14.27 4.59 -5.77
N TYR A 89 14.81 5.71 -6.25
CA TYR A 89 15.86 5.68 -7.27
C TYR A 89 17.09 4.88 -6.79
N ARG A 90 17.50 5.07 -5.53
CA ARG A 90 18.58 4.28 -4.93
C ARG A 90 18.24 2.78 -4.95
N PHE A 91 17.04 2.41 -4.52
CA PHE A 91 16.60 1.00 -4.51
C PHE A 91 16.51 0.39 -5.92
N MET A 92 16.05 1.15 -6.91
CA MET A 92 15.97 0.70 -8.31
C MET A 92 17.34 0.54 -8.97
N THR A 93 18.36 1.26 -8.49
CA THR A 93 19.74 1.13 -9.00
C THR A 93 20.58 0.09 -8.25
N MET A 94 20.09 -0.44 -7.13
CA MET A 94 20.80 -1.48 -6.38
C MET A 94 20.68 -2.85 -7.06
N PRO A 95 21.75 -3.67 -7.06
CA PRO A 95 21.69 -5.04 -7.59
C PRO A 95 20.66 -5.88 -6.82
N SER A 96 19.81 -6.60 -7.54
CA SER A 96 18.70 -7.39 -6.98
C SER A 96 19.12 -8.40 -5.90
N THR A 97 20.38 -8.84 -5.91
CA THR A 97 20.93 -9.80 -4.94
C THR A 97 20.92 -9.31 -3.49
N ILE A 98 20.90 -7.99 -3.25
CA ILE A 98 20.92 -7.41 -1.90
C ILE A 98 19.50 -7.29 -1.32
N LEU A 99 18.48 -7.13 -2.17
CA LEU A 99 17.09 -6.94 -1.74
C LEU A 99 16.36 -8.24 -1.39
N SER A 100 16.92 -9.39 -1.78
CA SER A 100 16.39 -10.74 -1.56
C SER A 100 16.96 -11.46 -0.33
N HIS A 101 17.86 -10.84 0.44
CA HIS A 101 18.30 -11.40 1.73
C HIS A 101 17.18 -11.29 2.77
N GLY A 102 16.26 -12.26 2.78
CA GLY A 102 15.21 -12.38 3.78
C GLY A 102 14.05 -13.31 3.46
N GLU A 103 13.89 -13.78 2.20
CA GLU A 103 12.87 -14.76 1.83
C GLU A 103 13.49 -15.80 0.87
N GLU A 104 14.03 -16.89 1.43
CA GLU A 104 14.39 -18.10 0.69
C GLU A 104 13.11 -18.90 0.40
N THR A 105 12.42 -18.64 -0.71
CA THR A 105 11.50 -19.62 -1.29
C THR A 105 11.40 -19.47 -2.81
N GLU A 106 12.06 -20.40 -3.49
CA GLU A 106 11.76 -20.99 -4.80
C GLU A 106 10.95 -20.14 -5.81
N SER A 107 11.65 -19.35 -6.63
CA SER A 107 11.29 -19.08 -8.04
C SER A 107 12.46 -18.39 -8.77
N SER A 108 13.66 -18.96 -8.64
CA SER A 108 14.86 -18.49 -9.33
C SER A 108 15.06 -19.21 -10.68
N ILE A 109 14.11 -19.11 -11.63
CA ILE A 109 14.33 -19.67 -12.99
C ILE A 109 13.84 -18.77 -14.16
N LEU A 110 13.50 -17.49 -13.94
CA LEU A 110 13.18 -16.59 -15.06
C LEU A 110 13.81 -15.19 -14.91
N GLY A 111 15.08 -15.06 -15.30
CA GLY A 111 15.71 -13.79 -15.62
C GLY A 111 15.97 -12.84 -14.44
N GLN A 112 16.98 -11.98 -14.56
CA GLN A 112 17.27 -10.90 -13.61
C GLN A 112 16.25 -9.74 -13.74
N SER A 113 14.95 -10.03 -13.72
CA SER A 113 13.92 -9.00 -13.75
C SER A 113 13.86 -8.28 -12.40
N GLN A 114 14.13 -6.98 -12.39
CA GLN A 114 13.98 -6.14 -11.20
C GLN A 114 12.55 -6.25 -10.65
N ILE A 115 12.43 -6.41 -9.34
CA ILE A 115 11.13 -6.45 -8.66
C ILE A 115 10.47 -5.08 -8.84
N PRO A 116 9.23 -5.01 -9.39
CA PRO A 116 8.55 -3.74 -9.58
C PRO A 116 8.29 -3.07 -8.24
N MET A 117 8.47 -1.75 -8.18
CA MET A 117 8.41 -0.97 -6.94
C MET A 117 7.50 0.24 -7.06
N VAL A 118 6.78 0.52 -5.98
CA VAL A 118 5.86 1.66 -5.84
C VAL A 118 6.22 2.47 -4.60
N ALA A 119 6.30 3.78 -4.77
CA ALA A 119 6.39 4.74 -3.68
C ALA A 119 4.99 5.00 -3.12
N LEU A 120 4.82 4.77 -1.82
CA LEU A 120 3.58 5.05 -1.11
C LEU A 120 3.80 6.25 -0.18
N LEU A 121 3.05 7.33 -0.38
CA LEU A 121 3.13 8.52 0.47
C LEU A 121 1.79 8.75 1.15
N ILE A 122 1.77 8.63 2.48
CA ILE A 122 0.57 8.73 3.30
C ILE A 122 0.66 9.97 4.18
N SER A 123 -0.29 10.87 4.03
CA SER A 123 -0.32 12.12 4.78
C SER A 123 -1.61 12.28 5.56
N GLU A 124 -1.49 12.71 6.82
CA GLU A 124 -2.64 13.11 7.63
C GLU A 124 -3.30 14.39 7.10
N SER A 125 -2.51 15.28 6.48
CA SER A 125 -2.99 16.52 5.89
C SER A 125 -3.13 16.42 4.37
N PRO A 126 -3.91 17.31 3.75
CA PRO A 126 -3.99 17.35 2.30
C PRO A 126 -2.64 17.70 1.65
N PHE A 127 -2.39 17.14 0.47
CA PHE A 127 -1.25 17.53 -0.36
C PHE A 127 -1.43 18.94 -0.93
N THR A 128 -0.33 19.68 -1.08
CA THR A 128 -0.36 20.93 -1.85
C THR A 128 -0.49 20.63 -3.35
N LYS A 129 -0.99 21.61 -4.13
CA LYS A 129 -1.00 21.51 -5.60
C LYS A 129 0.40 21.22 -6.16
N SER A 130 1.43 21.85 -5.61
CA SER A 130 2.82 21.61 -6.03
C SER A 130 3.32 20.20 -5.72
N ALA A 131 2.89 19.59 -4.59
CA ALA A 131 3.20 18.20 -4.28
C ALA A 131 2.53 17.24 -5.28
N LEU A 132 1.24 17.45 -5.56
CA LEU A 132 0.49 16.65 -6.53
C LEU A 132 1.08 16.75 -7.94
N LEU A 133 1.40 17.96 -8.41
CA LEU A 133 2.04 18.16 -9.70
C LEU A 133 3.43 17.49 -9.77
N ARG A 134 4.22 17.56 -8.69
CA ARG A 134 5.52 16.89 -8.66
C ARG A 134 5.37 15.38 -8.75
N ALA A 135 4.47 14.78 -7.97
CA ALA A 135 4.21 13.34 -8.01
C ALA A 135 3.68 12.90 -9.39
N HIS A 136 2.76 13.68 -9.96
CA HIS A 136 2.20 13.43 -11.29
C HIS A 136 3.27 13.45 -12.39
N SER A 137 4.23 14.37 -12.33
CA SER A 137 5.33 14.46 -13.30
C SER A 137 6.52 13.53 -13.00
N SER A 138 6.49 12.79 -11.90
CA SER A 138 7.60 11.90 -11.52
C SER A 138 7.58 10.62 -12.38
N PRO A 139 8.75 10.12 -12.83
CA PRO A 139 8.84 8.82 -13.52
C PRO A 139 8.70 7.63 -12.55
N ILE A 140 8.72 7.89 -11.24
CA ILE A 140 8.57 6.86 -10.21
C ILE A 140 7.08 6.53 -10.02
N PRO A 141 6.67 5.26 -9.96
CA PRO A 141 5.29 4.89 -9.66
C PRO A 141 4.89 5.33 -8.25
N PHE A 142 3.96 6.29 -8.14
CA PHE A 142 3.52 6.87 -6.88
C PHE A 142 2.04 6.56 -6.59
N LEU A 143 1.77 6.15 -5.35
CA LEU A 143 0.45 6.14 -4.75
C LEU A 143 0.44 7.14 -3.57
N LEU A 144 -0.41 8.15 -3.66
CA LEU A 144 -0.56 9.19 -2.65
C LEU A 144 -1.88 9.00 -1.91
N LEU A 145 -1.82 8.93 -0.59
CA LEU A 145 -2.98 8.75 0.28
C LEU A 145 -3.08 9.92 1.27
N HIS A 146 -4.23 10.58 1.28
CA HIS A 146 -4.60 11.53 2.31
C HIS A 146 -5.54 10.83 3.28
N LEU A 147 -5.13 10.72 4.54
CA LEU A 147 -5.84 10.02 5.59
C LEU A 147 -6.11 10.98 6.77
N PRO A 148 -7.21 11.77 6.74
CA PRO A 148 -7.56 12.75 7.76
C PRO A 148 -7.62 12.15 9.16
N ARG A 149 -7.52 12.96 10.22
CA ARG A 149 -7.75 12.45 11.58
C ARG A 149 -9.19 11.98 11.74
N LEU A 150 -9.40 11.06 12.67
CA LEU A 150 -10.72 10.54 13.01
C LEU A 150 -11.68 11.64 13.51
N GLU A 151 -11.13 12.70 14.12
CA GLU A 151 -11.89 13.85 14.66
C GLU A 151 -12.32 14.86 13.58
N ASP A 152 -11.72 14.84 12.39
CA ASP A 152 -12.01 15.80 11.32
C ASP A 152 -13.27 15.43 10.50
N HIS A 153 -14.03 14.43 10.95
CA HIS A 153 -15.34 14.13 10.38
C HIS A 153 -16.44 14.96 11.05
N PRO A 154 -17.33 15.59 10.28
CA PRO A 154 -18.56 16.11 10.86
C PRO A 154 -19.27 14.94 11.51
N ILE A 155 -19.43 15.03 12.83
CA ILE A 155 -20.24 14.12 13.62
C ILE A 155 -21.62 14.10 12.93
N SER A 156 -21.91 13.00 12.25
CA SER A 156 -23.29 12.63 12.02
C SER A 156 -23.76 12.13 13.38
N ASP A 157 -24.76 12.80 13.96
CA ASP A 157 -25.37 12.51 15.28
C ASP A 157 -26.08 11.13 15.34
N ALA A 158 -25.52 10.08 14.73
CA ALA A 158 -26.14 8.77 14.58
C ALA A 158 -25.34 7.62 15.22
N ASP A 159 -24.11 7.82 15.67
CA ASP A 159 -23.36 6.76 16.37
C ASP A 159 -23.69 6.78 17.86
N SER A 160 -24.80 6.10 18.17
CA SER A 160 -25.18 5.72 19.53
C SER A 160 -24.06 4.87 20.14
N GLU A 161 -23.63 5.24 21.35
CA GLU A 161 -22.70 4.49 22.19
C GLU A 161 -23.33 3.16 22.64
N ASP A 162 -23.50 2.19 21.76
CA ASP A 162 -23.89 0.82 22.15
C ASP A 162 -23.63 -0.20 21.04
N SER A 163 -22.37 -0.63 20.91
CA SER A 163 -22.05 -2.00 20.46
C SER A 163 -20.60 -2.34 20.79
N VAL A 164 -20.42 -3.24 21.75
CA VAL A 164 -19.11 -3.66 22.30
C VAL A 164 -18.30 -4.55 21.33
N ASP A 165 -18.83 -4.85 20.14
CA ASP A 165 -18.25 -5.82 19.19
C ASP A 165 -18.12 -5.29 17.74
N SER A 166 -18.36 -3.99 17.51
CA SER A 166 -18.22 -3.38 16.19
C SER A 166 -16.77 -2.90 15.96
N PRO A 167 -16.10 -3.30 14.86
CA PRO A 167 -14.75 -2.82 14.58
C PRO A 167 -14.74 -1.29 14.49
N LYS A 168 -13.90 -0.65 15.32
CA LYS A 168 -13.76 0.81 15.34
C LYS A 168 -13.51 1.33 13.92
N PRO A 169 -14.20 2.40 13.48
CA PRO A 169 -14.00 2.94 12.14
C PRO A 169 -12.54 3.39 12.00
N LEU A 170 -11.83 2.82 11.03
CA LEU A 170 -10.44 3.20 10.68
C LEU A 170 -10.33 4.61 10.06
N GLY A 171 -11.45 5.33 10.01
CA GLY A 171 -11.63 6.64 9.39
C GLY A 171 -11.72 6.54 7.88
N ASN A 172 -12.43 7.48 7.26
CA ASN A 172 -12.49 7.51 5.81
C ASN A 172 -11.17 8.03 5.23
N LEU A 173 -10.76 7.45 4.11
CA LEU A 173 -9.71 8.05 3.29
C LEU A 173 -10.22 9.40 2.77
N GLY A 174 -9.37 10.44 2.74
CA GLY A 174 -9.69 11.74 2.18
C GLY A 174 -9.37 11.85 0.69
N ALA A 175 -8.27 11.24 0.24
CA ALA A 175 -7.89 11.18 -1.17
C ALA A 175 -6.99 9.97 -1.44
N ALA A 176 -7.15 9.30 -2.59
CA ALA A 176 -6.18 8.36 -3.15
C ALA A 176 -5.87 8.80 -4.58
N LEU A 177 -4.59 8.90 -4.92
CA LEU A 177 -4.14 9.36 -6.23
C LEU A 177 -2.98 8.49 -6.72
N CYS A 178 -3.12 7.98 -7.93
CA CYS A 178 -2.05 7.31 -8.65
C CYS A 178 -1.47 8.27 -9.68
N ASN A 179 -0.15 8.29 -9.85
CA ASN A 179 0.45 9.04 -10.96
C ASN A 179 0.44 8.22 -12.28
N PRO A 180 0.75 8.86 -13.42
CA PRO A 180 0.82 8.17 -14.71
C PRO A 180 1.87 7.04 -14.76
N ALA A 181 2.98 7.17 -14.03
CA ALA A 181 4.00 6.11 -13.95
C ALA A 181 3.47 4.84 -13.26
N LEU A 182 2.46 4.96 -12.40
CA LEU A 182 1.80 3.81 -11.77
C LEU A 182 0.66 3.27 -12.64
N SER A 183 -0.29 4.13 -13.01
CA SER A 183 -1.61 3.74 -13.56
C SER A 183 -1.84 4.12 -15.01
N GLY A 184 -0.94 4.86 -15.65
CA GLY A 184 -1.07 5.23 -17.06
C GLY A 184 -0.89 4.03 -17.99
N ALA A 185 -1.25 4.20 -19.27
CA ALA A 185 -1.15 3.15 -20.29
C ALA A 185 0.29 2.61 -20.49
N GLN A 186 1.29 3.44 -20.17
CA GLN A 186 2.73 3.07 -20.19
C GLN A 186 3.33 2.98 -18.78
N GLY A 187 2.49 3.05 -17.76
CA GLY A 187 2.89 2.92 -16.37
C GLY A 187 3.02 1.45 -15.95
N LEU A 188 3.38 1.24 -14.69
CA LEU A 188 3.61 -0.08 -14.11
C LEU A 188 2.41 -1.03 -14.29
N PHE A 189 1.19 -0.49 -14.29
CA PHE A 189 -0.05 -1.26 -14.43
C PHE A 189 -0.70 -1.17 -15.80
N LEU A 190 -0.03 -0.57 -16.80
CA LEU A 190 -0.47 -0.55 -18.19
C LEU A 190 -1.92 -0.08 -18.39
N GLY A 191 -2.38 0.89 -17.59
CA GLY A 191 -3.76 1.38 -17.65
C GLY A 191 -4.83 0.45 -17.05
N GLN A 192 -4.44 -0.69 -16.46
CA GLN A 192 -5.39 -1.69 -15.99
C GLN A 192 -5.89 -1.43 -14.58
N MET A 193 -5.15 -0.68 -13.77
CA MET A 193 -5.53 -0.36 -12.40
C MET A 193 -6.05 1.06 -12.27
N GLU A 194 -7.16 1.20 -11.57
CA GLU A 194 -7.72 2.49 -11.18
C GLU A 194 -8.10 2.51 -9.71
N VAL A 195 -8.01 3.68 -9.09
CA VAL A 195 -8.65 3.94 -7.80
C VAL A 195 -9.93 4.71 -8.05
N ARG A 196 -11.07 4.12 -7.68
CA ARG A 196 -12.39 4.74 -7.86
C ARG A 196 -13.05 5.00 -6.51
N TRP A 197 -13.79 6.10 -6.42
CA TRP A 197 -14.59 6.43 -5.25
C TRP A 197 -15.96 5.75 -5.35
N GLU A 198 -16.21 4.80 -4.47
CA GLU A 198 -17.54 4.20 -4.30
C GLU A 198 -18.33 5.05 -3.31
N ARG A 199 -19.53 5.49 -3.70
CA ARG A 199 -20.44 6.23 -2.83
C ARG A 199 -21.66 5.36 -2.53
N HIS A 200 -22.04 5.27 -1.26
CA HIS A 200 -23.27 4.60 -0.87
C HIS A 200 -24.50 5.48 -1.22
N MET A 201 -25.54 4.91 -1.82
CA MET A 201 -26.72 5.63 -2.32
C MET A 201 -27.51 6.38 -1.25
N LEU A 202 -27.39 5.96 0.02
CA LEU A 202 -28.05 6.60 1.17
C LEU A 202 -27.21 7.72 1.82
N GLY A 203 -25.96 7.96 1.38
CA GLY A 203 -25.00 8.93 1.97
C GLY A 203 -24.55 8.53 3.37
N GLN A 204 -23.28 8.63 3.81
CA GLN A 204 -22.44 9.82 3.86
C GLN A 204 -20.94 9.51 3.67
N HIS A 205 -20.59 8.27 3.36
CA HIS A 205 -19.20 7.81 3.33
C HIS A 205 -18.85 7.28 1.94
N GLY A 206 -17.88 7.93 1.31
CA GLY A 206 -17.23 7.41 0.12
C GLY A 206 -15.99 6.63 0.52
N ARG A 207 -15.76 5.46 -0.09
CA ARG A 207 -14.51 4.72 0.11
C ARG A 207 -13.75 4.58 -1.20
N PRO A 208 -12.42 4.69 -1.19
CA PRO A 208 -11.61 4.26 -2.32
C PRO A 208 -11.80 2.74 -2.49
N ALA A 209 -11.92 2.32 -3.74
CA ALA A 209 -11.83 0.92 -4.11
C ALA A 209 -10.80 0.77 -5.23
N LEU A 210 -10.06 -0.31 -5.20
CA LEU A 210 -9.20 -0.72 -6.30
C LEU A 210 -10.05 -1.39 -7.37
N TRP A 211 -9.80 -0.98 -8.60
CA TRP A 211 -10.41 -1.56 -9.79
C TRP A 211 -9.30 -2.08 -10.68
N TRP A 212 -9.47 -3.30 -11.19
CA TRP A 212 -8.57 -3.95 -12.13
C TRP A 212 -9.36 -4.36 -13.37
N ARG A 213 -8.98 -3.87 -14.56
CA ARG A 213 -9.68 -4.12 -15.83
C ARG A 213 -11.20 -3.90 -15.73
N ASN A 214 -11.62 -2.77 -15.14
CA ASN A 214 -13.02 -2.41 -14.88
C ASN A 214 -13.80 -3.35 -13.93
N GLN A 215 -13.12 -4.21 -13.18
CA GLN A 215 -13.72 -5.00 -12.12
C GLN A 215 -13.22 -4.54 -10.76
N ARG A 216 -14.13 -4.47 -9.79
CA ARG A 216 -13.79 -4.15 -8.41
C ARG A 216 -12.93 -5.27 -7.82
N LEU A 217 -11.73 -4.93 -7.36
CA LEU A 217 -10.84 -5.88 -6.73
C LEU A 217 -11.20 -5.99 -5.23
N PRO A 218 -11.60 -7.19 -4.72
CA PRO A 218 -11.73 -7.38 -3.29
C PRO A 218 -10.34 -7.29 -2.63
N SER A 219 -10.28 -6.77 -1.40
CA SER A 219 -9.03 -6.83 -0.63
C SER A 219 -8.75 -8.29 -0.27
N GLN A 220 -7.67 -8.83 -0.80
CA GLN A 220 -7.26 -10.22 -0.62
C GLN A 220 -5.74 -10.26 -0.44
N ILE A 221 -5.30 -10.65 0.74
CA ILE A 221 -3.91 -10.97 1.03
C ILE A 221 -3.85 -12.50 1.11
N PRO A 222 -3.02 -13.17 0.30
CA PRO A 222 -2.87 -14.61 0.37
C PRO A 222 -2.46 -15.03 1.79
N ASN A 223 -3.12 -16.06 2.33
CA ASN A 223 -2.72 -16.65 3.60
C ASN A 223 -1.40 -17.39 3.35
N MET A 224 -0.27 -16.82 3.78
CA MET A 224 1.05 -17.41 3.55
C MET A 224 1.41 -18.51 4.56
N ASP A 225 0.51 -18.81 5.50
CA ASP A 225 0.69 -19.91 6.46
C ASP A 225 0.00 -21.19 5.95
N LEU A 226 0.81 -22.17 5.53
CA LEU A 226 0.63 -23.63 5.66
C LEU A 226 1.53 -24.38 4.65
N HIS A 227 2.85 -24.28 4.79
CA HIS A 227 3.78 -25.31 4.28
C HIS A 227 5.09 -25.37 5.08
N GLU A 228 5.05 -25.12 6.39
CA GLU A 228 6.04 -25.76 7.29
C GLU A 228 5.61 -27.22 7.47
N THR A 229 5.94 -28.03 6.45
CA THR A 229 5.81 -29.47 6.53
C THR A 229 6.75 -29.95 7.63
N ARG A 230 6.16 -30.31 8.76
CA ARG A 230 6.70 -31.14 9.83
C ARG A 230 7.64 -32.19 9.21
N VAL A 231 8.95 -31.95 9.28
CA VAL A 231 9.94 -32.98 8.95
C VAL A 231 9.84 -34.00 10.07
N ASP A 232 9.33 -35.17 9.72
CA ASP A 232 9.18 -36.33 10.60
C ASP A 232 10.51 -36.65 11.29
N ALA A 233 10.52 -36.50 12.62
CA ALA A 233 11.51 -37.12 13.46
C ALA A 233 11.20 -38.63 13.55
N SER A 234 11.63 -39.39 12.55
CA SER A 234 11.81 -40.84 12.66
C SER A 234 13.30 -41.15 12.52
N GLY A 235 14.06 -40.78 13.55
CA GLY A 235 15.41 -41.27 13.77
C GLY A 235 15.33 -42.66 14.40
N SER A 236 15.63 -43.67 13.60
CA SER A 236 15.80 -45.06 13.96
C SER A 236 16.82 -45.25 15.09
N GLU A 237 16.41 -45.85 16.20
CA GLU A 237 17.32 -46.58 17.09
C GLU A 237 17.74 -47.88 16.38
N SER A 238 19.05 -48.09 16.28
CA SER A 238 19.68 -49.38 16.00
C SER A 238 20.98 -49.44 16.76
#